data_AF-A0A4Z1SWX5-F1
#
_entry.id   AF-A0A4Z1SWX5-F1
#
_cell.length_a   1.000
_cell.length_b   1.000
_cell.length_c   1.000
_cell.angle_alpha   90.00
_cell.angle_beta   90.00
_cell.angle_gamma   90.00
#
_symmetry.space_group_name_H-M   'P 1'
#
loop_
_entity.id
_entity.type
_entity.pdbx_description
1 polymer ?
#
loop_
_entity_poly.entity_id
_entity_poly.type
_entity_poly.pdbx_seq_one_letter_code
_entity_poly.pdbx_strand_id
1 'polypeptide(L)'
;MSVTDLMEAAGRGDLEGVKRNLNQIGKQDEDGKTALMWAVRGGHANCIPLLEKEIGIQENDGWTALMYAARDGHANCIPLLMNEVGKQKGDSWTALMLAASNGNTDSVRLLLSEAGKQTTEEWKFTSAHNRVTFHPGTTALMLAAYFNYPEVVELLLPCEQGMKDSKGHTAKWHAKNSSKGGNFTRVRQLLENEGTERIPPPHNLSEVPGLRDRVNELTTENESLKKDLSSSKNALDEKERRLTQSNQENFSLKQQFQKANEEAKKNHELNEALNKRAQEAEKSLTEARGEITSLKNQLTEMESTTLKQDDKISHLRTENTSLQEQLSSSKKAQEEAEERLFQMNQEISSLKVQLSKTNEENDALHEQFEDRERQDKAQIDQLTAEVSSLKQQLDNAIDESKRHAKMNEDLQKASDQNRASSTPSPPRRGLFRSSSSRPLRTSREHFQTRRPRTSSSRRRLPN
;
A
#
# COMPACT_ATOMS: atom_id res chain seq x y z
N MET A 1 -79.11 55.07 45.77
CA MET A 1 -78.39 54.52 46.95
C MET A 1 -76.94 54.32 46.55
N SER A 2 -75.98 54.33 47.48
CA SER A 2 -74.58 54.04 47.11
C SER A 2 -74.42 52.65 46.49
N VAL A 3 -73.39 52.48 45.66
CA VAL A 3 -72.96 51.17 45.14
C VAL A 3 -72.77 50.18 46.30
N THR A 4 -73.16 48.92 46.08
CA THR A 4 -73.17 47.88 47.11
C THR A 4 -72.03 46.86 46.89
N ASP A 5 -71.64 46.13 47.94
CA ASP A 5 -70.56 45.12 47.84
C ASP A 5 -70.86 44.06 46.76
N LEU A 6 -72.14 43.69 46.60
CA LEU A 6 -72.59 42.79 45.53
C LEU A 6 -72.38 43.39 44.14
N MET A 7 -72.71 44.67 43.93
CA MET A 7 -72.49 45.36 42.66
C MET A 7 -71.00 45.46 42.32
N GLU A 8 -70.17 45.80 43.32
CA GLU A 8 -68.72 45.86 43.11
C GLU A 8 -68.12 44.48 42.79
N ALA A 9 -68.49 43.44 43.54
CA ALA A 9 -68.01 42.08 43.29
C ALA A 9 -68.45 41.58 41.91
N ALA A 10 -69.70 41.83 41.54
CA ALA A 10 -70.25 41.53 40.23
C ALA A 10 -69.49 42.25 39.10
N GLY A 11 -69.27 43.56 39.23
CA GLY A 11 -68.53 44.38 38.26
C GLY A 11 -67.04 44.06 38.15
N ARG A 12 -66.44 43.38 39.13
CA ARG A 12 -65.07 42.84 39.08
C ARG A 12 -64.99 41.39 38.62
N GLY A 13 -66.12 40.70 38.45
CA GLY A 13 -66.16 39.27 38.16
C GLY A 13 -65.74 38.37 39.33
N ASP A 14 -65.70 38.89 40.56
CA ASP A 14 -65.41 38.12 41.77
C ASP A 14 -66.62 37.24 42.13
N LEU A 15 -66.67 36.05 41.54
CA LEU A 15 -67.74 35.08 41.73
C LEU A 15 -67.95 34.70 43.21
N GLU A 16 -66.88 34.67 44.01
CA GLU A 16 -66.98 34.36 45.44
C GLU A 16 -67.46 35.57 46.24
N GLY A 17 -67.04 36.79 45.87
CA GLY A 17 -67.62 38.03 46.37
C GLY A 17 -69.11 38.16 46.07
N VAL A 18 -69.55 37.75 44.88
CA VAL A 18 -70.97 37.68 44.51
C VAL A 18 -71.72 36.69 45.41
N LYS A 19 -71.21 35.45 45.56
CA LYS A 19 -71.81 34.43 46.45
C LYS A 19 -71.95 34.89 47.91
N ARG A 20 -70.95 35.62 48.44
CA ARG A 20 -70.98 36.14 49.82
C ARG A 20 -72.04 37.22 50.05
N ASN A 21 -72.42 37.97 49.00
CA ASN A 21 -73.28 39.16 49.10
C ASN A 21 -74.67 39.00 48.44
N LEU A 22 -75.13 37.77 48.16
CA LEU A 22 -76.43 37.50 47.52
C LEU A 22 -77.65 38.04 48.33
N ASN A 23 -77.47 38.37 49.60
CA ASN A 23 -78.47 39.06 50.43
C ASN A 23 -78.72 40.53 50.00
N GLN A 24 -77.93 41.05 49.07
CA GLN A 24 -78.06 42.40 48.50
C GLN A 24 -78.76 42.42 47.12
N ILE A 25 -79.19 41.26 46.60
CA ILE A 25 -79.89 41.13 45.31
C ILE A 25 -81.12 42.04 45.23
N GLY A 26 -81.33 42.66 44.08
CA GLY A 26 -82.45 43.55 43.79
C GLY A 26 -82.28 44.98 44.32
N LYS A 27 -81.15 45.29 44.99
CA LYS A 27 -80.76 46.67 45.25
C LYS A 27 -80.30 47.34 43.95
N GLN A 28 -80.49 48.66 43.90
CA GLN A 28 -80.08 49.52 42.79
C GLN A 28 -79.20 50.66 43.32
N ASP A 29 -78.22 51.10 42.52
CA ASP A 29 -77.38 52.26 42.86
C ASP A 29 -78.12 53.61 42.62
N GLU A 30 -77.40 54.72 42.46
CA GLU A 30 -78.01 56.05 42.24
C GLU A 30 -78.56 56.21 40.82
N ASP A 31 -77.97 55.51 39.85
CA ASP A 31 -78.42 55.48 38.46
C ASP A 31 -79.51 54.42 38.22
N GLY A 32 -79.87 53.64 39.25
CA GLY A 32 -80.83 52.55 39.12
C GLY A 32 -80.21 51.21 38.70
N LYS A 33 -78.87 51.10 38.63
CA LYS A 33 -78.22 49.88 38.11
C LYS A 33 -78.14 48.79 39.17
N THR A 34 -78.42 47.56 38.75
CA THR A 34 -78.35 46.35 39.59
C THR A 34 -76.99 45.66 39.48
N ALA A 35 -76.68 44.72 40.39
CA ALA A 35 -75.43 43.98 40.34
C ALA A 35 -75.25 43.21 39.01
N LEU A 36 -76.35 42.69 38.44
CA LEU A 36 -76.37 42.06 37.13
C LEU A 36 -75.88 43.02 36.02
N MET A 37 -76.33 44.27 36.03
CA MET A 37 -75.87 45.27 35.05
C MET A 37 -74.38 45.56 35.21
N TRP A 38 -73.87 45.62 36.45
CA TRP A 38 -72.44 45.77 36.72
C TRP A 38 -71.62 44.57 36.21
N ALA A 39 -72.04 43.33 36.48
CA ALA A 39 -71.39 42.12 35.94
C ALA A 39 -71.39 42.09 34.41
N VAL A 40 -72.51 42.43 33.79
CA VAL A 40 -72.68 42.39 32.33
C VAL A 40 -71.82 43.44 31.63
N ARG A 41 -71.68 44.65 32.20
CA ARG A 41 -70.73 45.66 31.67
C ARG A 41 -69.27 45.22 31.74
N GLY A 42 -68.91 44.39 32.72
CA GLY A 42 -67.60 43.74 32.82
C GLY A 42 -67.42 42.50 31.93
N GLY A 43 -68.47 42.04 31.23
CA GLY A 43 -68.45 40.81 30.42
C GLY A 43 -68.46 39.51 31.25
N HIS A 44 -68.77 39.59 32.54
CA HIS A 44 -68.68 38.50 33.51
C HIS A 44 -69.92 37.58 33.46
N ALA A 45 -70.08 36.88 32.33
CA ALA A 45 -71.20 35.96 32.10
C ALA A 45 -71.35 34.86 33.18
N ASN A 46 -70.25 34.48 33.85
CA ASN A 46 -70.24 33.53 34.97
C ASN A 46 -70.99 34.02 36.22
N CYS A 47 -71.17 35.34 36.39
CA CYS A 47 -71.94 35.91 37.51
C CYS A 47 -73.46 35.93 37.23
N ILE A 48 -73.89 35.90 35.96
CA ILE A 48 -75.31 36.03 35.57
C ILE A 48 -76.20 34.94 36.21
N PRO A 49 -75.84 33.63 36.23
CA PRO A 49 -76.65 32.60 36.87
C PRO A 49 -76.85 32.77 38.39
N LEU A 50 -76.03 33.58 39.07
CA LEU A 50 -76.21 33.91 40.49
C LEU A 50 -77.13 35.13 40.71
N LEU A 51 -77.41 35.88 39.64
CA LEU A 51 -78.11 37.16 39.65
C LEU A 51 -79.40 37.14 38.79
N GLU A 52 -79.88 35.95 38.42
CA GLU A 52 -81.06 35.76 37.54
C GLU A 52 -82.33 36.49 38.02
N LYS A 53 -82.47 36.69 39.34
CA LYS A 53 -83.58 37.45 39.94
C LYS A 53 -83.60 38.93 39.57
N GLU A 54 -82.50 39.47 39.06
CA GLU A 54 -82.39 40.86 38.60
C GLU A 54 -82.66 41.00 37.09
N ILE A 55 -82.83 39.87 36.36
CA ILE A 55 -83.15 39.88 34.94
C ILE A 55 -84.51 40.56 34.75
N GLY A 56 -84.51 41.57 33.88
CA GLY A 56 -85.67 42.35 33.49
C GLY A 56 -85.87 43.63 34.28
N ILE A 57 -85.06 43.91 35.30
CA ILE A 57 -85.02 45.22 35.95
C ILE A 57 -84.44 46.25 34.95
N GLN A 58 -84.98 47.46 34.98
CA GLN A 58 -84.48 48.60 34.22
C GLN A 58 -83.88 49.64 35.17
N GLU A 59 -82.78 50.27 34.75
CA GLU A 59 -82.22 51.43 35.44
C GLU A 59 -82.91 52.74 35.00
N ASN A 60 -82.47 53.90 35.49
CA ASN A 60 -83.25 55.14 35.40
C ASN A 60 -83.51 55.62 33.96
N ASP A 61 -82.61 55.37 33.02
CA ASP A 61 -82.76 55.68 31.59
C ASP A 61 -83.47 54.54 30.80
N GLY A 62 -83.95 53.52 31.49
CA GLY A 62 -84.65 52.36 30.92
C GLY A 62 -83.72 51.25 30.39
N TRP A 63 -82.42 51.30 30.63
CA TRP A 63 -81.50 50.25 30.17
C TRP A 63 -81.72 48.94 30.93
N THR A 64 -81.63 47.83 30.20
CA THR A 64 -81.61 46.46 30.73
C THR A 64 -80.19 45.90 30.72
N ALA A 65 -79.95 44.77 31.39
CA ALA A 65 -78.66 44.10 31.34
C ALA A 65 -78.28 43.70 29.90
N LEU A 66 -79.24 43.21 29.11
CA LEU A 66 -79.08 42.85 27.70
C LEU A 66 -78.66 44.04 26.83
N MET A 67 -79.19 45.23 27.09
CA MET A 67 -78.80 46.46 26.39
C MET A 67 -77.34 46.85 26.66
N TYR A 68 -76.86 46.63 27.89
CA TYR A 68 -75.44 46.78 28.22
C TYR A 68 -74.59 45.73 27.51
N ALA A 69 -74.97 44.44 27.52
CA ALA A 69 -74.26 43.38 26.79
C ALA A 69 -74.16 43.68 25.29
N ALA A 70 -75.26 44.14 24.69
CA ALA A 70 -75.36 44.46 23.28
C ALA A 70 -74.50 45.68 22.90
N ARG A 71 -74.51 46.76 23.69
CA ARG A 71 -73.69 47.96 23.47
C ARG A 71 -72.19 47.70 23.70
N ASP A 72 -71.84 46.99 24.76
CA ASP A 72 -70.44 46.82 25.19
C ASP A 72 -69.75 45.61 24.52
N GLY A 73 -70.49 44.84 23.69
CA GLY A 73 -69.93 43.78 22.83
C GLY A 73 -69.82 42.41 23.50
N HIS A 74 -70.38 42.25 24.71
CA HIS A 74 -70.31 41.02 25.52
C HIS A 74 -71.31 39.96 25.04
N ALA A 75 -71.08 39.44 23.83
CA ALA A 75 -71.95 38.48 23.17
C ALA A 75 -72.13 37.16 23.95
N ASN A 76 -71.18 36.81 24.83
CA ASN A 76 -71.26 35.69 25.77
C ASN A 76 -72.36 35.87 26.84
N CYS A 77 -72.73 37.11 27.18
CA CYS A 77 -73.80 37.41 28.14
C CYS A 77 -75.20 37.32 27.51
N ILE A 78 -75.33 37.59 26.21
CA ILE A 78 -76.64 37.71 25.52
C ILE A 78 -77.53 36.46 25.63
N PRO A 79 -77.05 35.22 25.42
CA PRO A 79 -77.88 34.01 25.54
C PRO A 79 -78.50 33.82 26.92
N LEU A 80 -77.87 34.35 27.97
CA LEU A 80 -78.34 34.27 29.36
C LEU A 80 -79.36 35.36 29.72
N LEU A 81 -79.58 36.33 28.82
CA LEU A 81 -80.41 37.52 29.03
C LEU A 81 -81.57 37.62 28.03
N MET A 82 -81.85 36.55 27.27
CA MET A 82 -82.85 36.54 26.19
C MET A 82 -84.28 36.88 26.67
N ASN A 83 -84.58 36.74 27.96
CA ASN A 83 -85.85 37.18 28.57
C ASN A 83 -86.08 38.71 28.52
N GLU A 84 -85.05 39.49 28.20
CA GLU A 84 -85.13 40.95 28.05
C GLU A 84 -85.31 41.39 26.59
N VAL A 85 -85.17 40.48 25.62
CA VAL A 85 -85.48 40.71 24.19
C VAL A 85 -86.94 41.13 24.08
N GLY A 86 -87.21 42.24 23.41
CA GLY A 86 -88.50 42.91 23.55
C GLY A 86 -88.33 44.36 23.98
N LYS A 87 -87.60 44.56 25.08
CA LYS A 87 -87.57 45.82 25.84
C LYS A 87 -86.87 46.95 25.09
N GLN A 88 -87.27 48.17 25.47
CA GLN A 88 -86.73 49.42 24.96
C GLN A 88 -86.33 50.33 26.13
N LYS A 89 -85.22 51.06 25.98
CA LYS A 89 -84.82 52.14 26.90
C LYS A 89 -85.65 53.41 26.63
N GLY A 90 -85.47 54.47 27.41
CA GLY A 90 -86.26 55.72 27.31
C GLY A 90 -86.36 56.36 25.92
N ASP A 91 -85.36 56.23 25.05
CA ASP A 91 -85.38 56.74 23.66
C ASP A 91 -86.01 55.75 22.65
N SER A 92 -86.67 54.69 23.12
CA SER A 92 -87.19 53.57 22.32
C SER A 92 -86.14 52.70 21.62
N TRP A 93 -84.87 52.75 22.06
CA TRP A 93 -83.81 51.90 21.52
C TRP A 93 -83.85 50.50 22.11
N THR A 94 -83.69 49.49 21.24
CA THR A 94 -83.63 48.07 21.61
C THR A 94 -82.18 47.61 21.79
N ALA A 95 -81.97 46.37 22.26
CA ALA A 95 -80.64 45.80 22.37
C ALA A 95 -79.96 45.67 20.99
N LEU A 96 -80.69 45.23 19.96
CA LEU A 96 -80.17 45.14 18.58
C LEU A 96 -79.70 46.50 18.03
N MET A 97 -80.46 47.57 18.27
CA MET A 97 -80.09 48.93 17.84
C MET A 97 -78.78 49.39 18.49
N LEU A 98 -78.56 49.04 19.76
CA LEU A 98 -77.33 49.35 20.50
C LEU A 98 -76.14 48.51 20.03
N ALA A 99 -76.33 47.23 19.69
CA ALA A 99 -75.28 46.43 19.07
C ALA A 99 -74.90 46.97 17.69
N ALA A 100 -75.90 47.36 16.89
CA ALA A 100 -75.69 47.87 15.55
C ALA A 100 -75.01 49.26 15.51
N SER A 101 -75.31 50.14 16.46
CA SER A 101 -74.65 51.45 16.57
C SER A 101 -73.21 51.41 17.09
N ASN A 102 -72.76 50.28 17.63
CA ASN A 102 -71.39 50.07 18.12
C ASN A 102 -70.59 49.07 17.26
N GLY A 103 -71.21 48.48 16.22
CA GLY A 103 -70.53 47.54 15.32
C GLY A 103 -70.36 46.12 15.87
N ASN A 104 -71.05 45.78 16.96
CA ASN A 104 -70.92 44.51 17.68
C ASN A 104 -71.60 43.37 16.91
N THR A 105 -70.91 42.90 15.87
CA THR A 105 -71.46 42.00 14.85
C THR A 105 -72.01 40.70 15.45
N ASP A 106 -71.36 40.11 16.44
CA ASP A 106 -71.84 38.85 17.04
C ASP A 106 -73.04 39.08 17.97
N SER A 107 -73.09 40.22 18.66
CA SER A 107 -74.30 40.66 19.38
C SER A 107 -75.48 40.87 18.44
N VAL A 108 -75.24 41.44 17.25
CA VAL A 108 -76.26 41.59 16.19
C VAL A 108 -76.78 40.22 15.71
N ARG A 109 -75.91 39.23 15.48
CA ARG A 109 -76.32 37.86 15.07
C ARG A 109 -77.28 37.24 16.08
N LEU A 110 -76.98 37.35 17.38
CA LEU A 110 -77.80 36.79 18.46
C LEU A 110 -79.13 37.53 18.64
N LEU A 111 -79.19 38.81 18.26
CA LEU A 111 -80.34 39.70 18.44
C LEU A 111 -81.14 39.94 17.15
N LEU A 112 -80.97 39.14 16.09
CA LEU A 112 -81.80 39.22 14.87
C LEU A 112 -83.30 39.05 15.15
N SER A 113 -83.66 38.44 16.30
CA SER A 113 -84.99 38.46 16.91
C SER A 113 -85.35 39.82 17.55
N GLU A 114 -84.89 40.93 16.97
CA GLU A 114 -85.44 42.28 17.15
C GLU A 114 -85.46 43.06 15.82
N ALA A 115 -85.03 42.45 14.71
CA ALA A 115 -84.94 43.13 13.43
C ALA A 115 -86.33 43.64 13.00
N GLY A 116 -86.38 44.85 12.46
CA GLY A 116 -87.63 45.48 12.07
C GLY A 116 -88.39 46.20 13.17
N LYS A 117 -87.89 46.24 14.40
CA LYS A 117 -88.33 47.23 15.39
C LYS A 117 -87.85 48.63 14.98
N GLN A 118 -88.61 49.64 15.36
CA GLN A 118 -88.34 51.04 15.07
C GLN A 118 -88.41 51.88 16.35
N THR A 119 -87.59 52.93 16.44
CA THR A 119 -87.71 53.92 17.52
C THR A 119 -89.04 54.66 17.41
N THR A 120 -89.67 55.01 18.54
CA THR A 120 -90.81 55.94 18.57
C THR A 120 -90.38 57.36 18.91
N GLU A 121 -89.28 57.51 19.66
CA GLU A 121 -88.73 58.81 20.04
C GLU A 121 -87.62 59.29 19.11
N GLU A 122 -87.36 60.60 19.18
CA GLU A 122 -86.27 61.25 18.48
C GLU A 122 -85.00 61.27 19.34
N TRP A 123 -83.94 60.63 18.87
CA TRP A 123 -82.65 60.64 19.56
C TRP A 123 -81.68 61.64 18.94
N LYS A 124 -81.06 62.48 19.77
CA LYS A 124 -80.11 63.52 19.36
C LYS A 124 -78.78 63.34 20.07
N PHE A 125 -77.68 63.45 19.33
CA PHE A 125 -76.36 63.55 19.93
C PHE A 125 -75.45 64.51 19.15
N THR A 126 -74.49 65.09 19.87
CA THR A 126 -73.50 66.02 19.29
C THR A 126 -72.16 65.31 19.18
N SER A 127 -71.62 65.21 17.96
CA SER A 127 -70.33 64.59 17.67
C SER A 127 -69.33 65.65 17.22
N ALA A 128 -68.43 66.03 18.13
CA ALA A 128 -67.40 67.09 17.97
C ALA A 128 -67.96 68.49 17.63
N HIS A 129 -68.53 68.68 16.44
CA HIS A 129 -69.14 69.93 15.98
C HIS A 129 -70.42 69.74 15.15
N ASN A 130 -70.88 68.50 14.93
CA ASN A 130 -72.11 68.23 14.19
C ASN A 130 -73.22 67.70 15.12
N ARG A 131 -74.44 68.25 14.98
CA ARG A 131 -75.64 67.76 15.67
C ARG A 131 -76.32 66.73 14.78
N VAL A 132 -76.33 65.48 15.23
CA VAL A 132 -76.96 64.36 14.55
C VAL A 132 -78.30 64.08 15.20
N THR A 133 -79.33 63.90 14.39
CA THR A 133 -80.69 63.58 14.84
C THR A 133 -81.13 62.30 14.14
N PHE A 134 -81.48 61.29 14.92
CA PHE A 134 -82.18 60.11 14.47
C PHE A 134 -83.66 60.27 14.81
N HIS A 135 -84.49 60.38 13.77
CA HIS A 135 -85.91 60.60 13.93
C HIS A 135 -86.64 59.31 14.33
N PRO A 136 -87.87 59.39 14.88
CA PRO A 136 -88.76 58.24 15.04
C PRO A 136 -88.82 57.42 13.75
N GLY A 137 -88.90 56.10 13.85
CA GLY A 137 -88.81 55.18 12.72
C GLY A 137 -87.39 54.68 12.42
N THR A 138 -86.37 55.06 13.20
CA THR A 138 -84.99 54.59 12.99
C THR A 138 -84.88 53.09 13.30
N THR A 139 -84.19 52.33 12.44
CA THR A 139 -83.91 50.89 12.63
C THR A 139 -82.43 50.60 12.91
N ALA A 140 -82.10 49.36 13.27
CA ALA A 140 -80.72 48.94 13.51
C ALA A 140 -79.83 49.04 12.25
N LEU A 141 -80.36 48.70 11.07
CA LEU A 141 -79.70 48.84 9.77
C LEU A 141 -79.35 50.31 9.45
N MET A 142 -80.24 51.26 9.78
CA MET A 142 -79.98 52.69 9.59
C MET A 142 -78.83 53.17 10.48
N LEU A 143 -78.77 52.71 11.72
CA LEU A 143 -77.67 53.00 12.64
C LEU A 143 -76.35 52.42 12.11
N ALA A 144 -76.31 51.14 11.75
CA ALA A 144 -75.13 50.48 11.21
C ALA A 144 -74.60 51.16 9.93
N ALA A 145 -75.52 51.58 9.05
CA ALA A 145 -75.22 52.31 7.83
C ALA A 145 -74.68 53.72 8.11
N TYR A 146 -75.20 54.42 9.13
CA TYR A 146 -74.67 55.72 9.58
C TYR A 146 -73.27 55.59 10.16
N PHE A 147 -73.03 54.61 11.05
CA PHE A 147 -71.74 54.46 11.74
C PHE A 147 -70.65 53.73 10.92
N ASN A 148 -70.96 53.32 9.69
CA ASN A 148 -70.06 52.63 8.75
C ASN A 148 -69.61 51.23 9.18
N TYR A 149 -70.57 50.37 9.58
CA TYR A 149 -70.32 48.97 9.94
C TYR A 149 -70.81 48.00 8.85
N PRO A 150 -70.02 47.72 7.79
CA PRO A 150 -70.47 46.91 6.65
C PRO A 150 -70.87 45.48 7.04
N GLU A 151 -70.19 44.85 7.99
CA GLU A 151 -70.51 43.49 8.46
C GLU A 151 -71.88 43.42 9.17
N VAL A 152 -72.24 44.48 9.89
CA VAL A 152 -73.58 44.62 10.51
C VAL A 152 -74.64 44.94 9.45
N VAL A 153 -74.32 45.81 8.49
CA VAL A 153 -75.20 46.13 7.35
C VAL A 153 -75.52 44.85 6.56
N GLU A 154 -74.52 44.02 6.27
CA GLU A 154 -74.66 42.75 5.56
C GLU A 154 -75.62 41.77 6.27
N LEU A 155 -75.62 41.74 7.60
CA LEU A 155 -76.52 40.90 8.41
C LEU A 155 -77.96 41.44 8.49
N LEU A 156 -78.13 42.75 8.60
CA LEU A 156 -79.45 43.37 8.81
C LEU A 156 -80.18 43.68 7.50
N LEU A 157 -79.46 43.80 6.38
CA LEU A 157 -80.02 44.13 5.07
C LEU A 157 -81.21 43.23 4.67
N PRO A 158 -81.17 41.88 4.79
CA PRO A 158 -82.28 41.03 4.39
C PRO A 158 -83.57 41.27 5.21
N CYS A 159 -83.43 41.67 6.48
CA CYS A 159 -84.53 41.79 7.44
C CYS A 159 -85.11 43.22 7.54
N GLU A 160 -84.34 44.25 7.17
CA GLU A 160 -84.71 45.67 7.36
C GLU A 160 -84.64 46.53 6.09
N GLN A 161 -84.25 45.98 4.93
CA GLN A 161 -84.17 46.79 3.70
C GLN A 161 -85.52 47.44 3.33
N GLY A 162 -85.45 48.68 2.84
CA GLY A 162 -86.61 49.46 2.42
C GLY A 162 -87.41 50.10 3.56
N MET A 163 -87.09 49.80 4.82
CA MET A 163 -87.66 50.52 5.97
C MET A 163 -87.21 51.99 5.98
N LYS A 164 -88.04 52.85 6.56
CA LYS A 164 -87.87 54.31 6.54
C LYS A 164 -88.13 54.93 7.91
N ASP A 165 -87.36 55.94 8.26
CA ASP A 165 -87.69 56.82 9.37
C ASP A 165 -88.90 57.73 9.03
N SER A 166 -89.38 58.50 10.00
CA SER A 166 -90.50 59.44 9.88
C SER A 166 -90.22 60.65 8.97
N LYS A 167 -89.01 60.79 8.44
CA LYS A 167 -88.66 61.73 7.35
C LYS A 167 -88.51 61.03 5.99
N GLY A 168 -88.67 59.71 5.94
CA GLY A 168 -88.57 58.91 4.72
C GLY A 168 -87.16 58.42 4.41
N HIS A 169 -86.19 58.61 5.31
CA HIS A 169 -84.80 58.20 5.08
C HIS A 169 -84.63 56.68 5.26
N THR A 170 -83.94 56.05 4.31
CA THR A 170 -83.54 54.64 4.36
C THR A 170 -82.11 54.48 4.88
N ALA A 171 -81.61 53.26 5.04
CA ALA A 171 -80.23 53.04 5.47
C ALA A 171 -79.21 53.58 4.43
N LYS A 172 -79.52 53.48 3.13
CA LYS A 172 -78.73 54.11 2.05
C LYS A 172 -78.66 55.64 2.17
N TRP A 173 -79.69 56.29 2.70
CA TRP A 173 -79.66 57.73 2.97
C TRP A 173 -78.71 58.04 4.14
N HIS A 174 -78.78 57.27 5.22
CA HIS A 174 -77.91 57.42 6.40
C HIS A 174 -76.42 57.19 6.05
N ALA A 175 -76.08 56.21 5.22
CA ALA A 175 -74.71 55.99 4.71
C ALA A 175 -74.18 57.07 3.74
N LYS A 176 -75.06 57.91 3.17
CA LYS A 176 -74.69 59.05 2.33
C LYS A 176 -74.51 60.33 3.14
N ASN A 177 -75.33 60.53 4.17
CA ASN A 177 -75.37 61.76 4.99
C ASN A 177 -74.65 61.62 6.34
N SER A 178 -73.93 60.51 6.57
CA SER A 178 -73.14 60.33 7.78
C SER A 178 -72.01 61.35 7.87
N SER A 179 -71.85 61.95 9.06
CA SER A 179 -70.70 62.80 9.38
C SER A 179 -69.57 62.03 10.09
N LYS A 180 -69.58 60.70 10.06
CA LYS A 180 -68.44 59.89 10.52
C LYS A 180 -67.38 59.84 9.42
N GLY A 181 -66.10 59.94 9.80
CA GLY A 181 -64.99 59.72 8.88
C GLY A 181 -64.82 58.22 8.60
N GLY A 182 -64.45 57.87 7.37
CA GLY A 182 -64.20 56.48 6.96
C GLY A 182 -64.52 56.23 5.50
N ASN A 183 -64.15 55.04 5.01
CA ASN A 183 -64.50 54.62 3.66
C ASN A 183 -65.86 53.91 3.65
N PHE A 184 -66.90 54.62 3.18
CA PHE A 184 -68.27 54.09 3.06
C PHE A 184 -68.51 53.25 1.80
N THR A 185 -67.50 52.99 0.96
CA THR A 185 -67.68 52.31 -0.34
C THR A 185 -68.38 50.95 -0.18
N ARG A 186 -67.93 50.10 0.77
CA ARG A 186 -68.55 48.78 1.00
C ARG A 186 -70.00 48.88 1.50
N VAL A 187 -70.27 49.76 2.46
CA VAL A 187 -71.65 50.01 2.95
C VAL A 187 -72.56 50.52 1.82
N ARG A 188 -72.07 51.42 0.97
CA ARG A 188 -72.83 51.97 -0.16
C ARG A 188 -73.08 50.94 -1.27
N GLN A 189 -72.15 50.02 -1.50
CA GLN A 189 -72.31 48.87 -2.42
C GLN A 189 -73.36 47.88 -1.89
N LEU A 190 -73.28 47.49 -0.61
CA LEU A 190 -74.28 46.62 0.03
C LEU A 190 -75.69 47.23 -0.04
N LEU A 191 -75.80 48.55 0.12
CA LEU A 191 -77.06 49.30 0.06
C LEU A 191 -77.43 49.78 -1.36
N GLU A 192 -76.77 49.28 -2.42
CA GLU A 192 -77.07 49.73 -3.78
C GLU A 192 -78.48 49.31 -4.22
N ASN A 193 -78.91 48.09 -3.88
CA ASN A 193 -80.20 47.51 -4.24
C ASN A 193 -81.22 47.47 -3.08
N GLU A 194 -81.07 48.36 -2.09
CA GLU A 194 -81.98 48.47 -0.93
C GLU A 194 -83.43 48.67 -1.36
N GLY A 195 -84.33 47.79 -0.90
CA GLY A 195 -85.78 47.89 -1.09
C GLY A 195 -86.36 46.94 -2.14
N THR A 196 -85.66 45.85 -2.46
CA THR A 196 -86.09 44.86 -3.47
C THR A 196 -87.06 43.82 -2.93
N GLU A 197 -86.75 43.16 -1.80
CA GLU A 197 -87.66 42.24 -1.11
C GLU A 197 -87.27 42.08 0.38
N ARG A 198 -88.22 42.17 1.31
CA ARG A 198 -87.95 42.08 2.75
C ARG A 198 -88.27 40.68 3.27
N ILE A 199 -87.28 39.98 3.82
CA ILE A 199 -87.49 38.72 4.54
C ILE A 199 -88.08 39.05 5.93
N PRO A 200 -89.10 38.33 6.41
CA PRO A 200 -89.61 38.52 7.76
C PRO A 200 -88.49 38.29 8.79
N PRO A 201 -88.43 39.09 9.88
CA PRO A 201 -87.50 38.83 10.98
C PRO A 201 -87.65 37.40 11.51
N PRO A 202 -86.56 36.72 11.92
CA PRO A 202 -86.63 35.38 12.49
C PRO A 202 -87.30 35.42 13.87
N HIS A 203 -88.63 35.38 13.87
CA HIS A 203 -89.43 35.59 15.06
C HIS A 203 -90.44 34.48 15.33
N ASN A 204 -90.20 33.85 16.48
CA ASN A 204 -91.13 33.17 17.38
C ASN A 204 -91.17 31.63 17.33
N LEU A 205 -90.12 31.01 17.91
CA LEU A 205 -90.06 29.58 18.27
C LEU A 205 -91.07 29.17 19.38
N SER A 206 -92.00 30.04 19.76
CA SER A 206 -92.99 29.81 20.83
C SER A 206 -94.24 29.04 20.39
N GLU A 207 -94.52 28.92 19.08
CA GLU A 207 -95.84 28.48 18.59
C GLU A 207 -95.90 27.07 17.96
N VAL A 208 -94.81 26.31 17.95
CA VAL A 208 -94.85 24.90 17.53
C VAL A 208 -94.17 24.05 18.60
N PRO A 209 -94.92 23.36 19.49
CA PRO A 209 -94.37 22.38 20.43
C PRO A 209 -93.45 21.38 19.73
N GLY A 210 -93.87 20.89 18.55
CA GLY A 210 -93.04 20.04 17.70
C GLY A 210 -91.73 20.67 17.19
N LEU A 211 -91.63 22.01 17.01
CA LEU A 211 -90.34 22.65 16.73
C LEU A 211 -89.50 22.81 17.99
N ARG A 212 -90.10 23.01 19.17
CA ARG A 212 -89.32 23.07 20.41
C ARG A 212 -88.76 21.70 20.79
N ASP A 213 -89.56 20.65 20.63
CA ASP A 213 -89.12 19.26 20.82
C ASP A 213 -88.08 18.89 19.77
N ARG A 214 -88.30 19.24 18.48
CA ARG A 214 -87.31 19.02 17.42
C ARG A 214 -86.04 19.85 17.60
N VAL A 215 -86.11 21.07 18.12
CA VAL A 215 -84.93 21.87 18.49
C VAL A 215 -84.20 21.22 19.65
N ASN A 216 -84.88 20.78 20.72
CA ASN A 216 -84.25 20.08 21.84
C ASN A 216 -83.57 18.79 21.37
N GLU A 217 -84.26 17.98 20.56
CA GLU A 217 -83.75 16.77 19.93
C GLU A 217 -82.50 17.09 19.09
N LEU A 218 -82.60 18.03 18.15
CA LEU A 218 -81.45 18.52 17.36
C LEU A 218 -80.35 19.12 18.23
N THR A 219 -80.65 19.70 19.40
CA THR A 219 -79.62 20.22 20.32
C THR A 219 -78.87 19.07 20.97
N THR A 220 -79.58 18.03 21.44
CA THR A 220 -78.96 16.81 21.98
C THR A 220 -78.19 16.04 20.91
N GLU A 221 -78.70 15.99 19.68
CA GLU A 221 -78.05 15.38 18.52
C GLU A 221 -76.79 16.17 18.13
N ASN A 222 -76.85 17.51 18.12
CA ASN A 222 -75.69 18.37 17.91
C ASN A 222 -74.64 18.26 19.03
N GLU A 223 -75.02 18.15 20.30
CA GLU A 223 -74.05 17.93 21.40
C GLU A 223 -73.44 16.52 21.33
N SER A 224 -74.20 15.49 20.93
CA SER A 224 -73.63 14.16 20.64
C SER A 224 -72.65 14.24 19.46
N LEU A 225 -73.05 14.84 18.34
CA LEU A 225 -72.21 15.02 17.16
C LEU A 225 -70.96 15.87 17.46
N LYS A 226 -71.05 16.91 18.30
CA LYS A 226 -69.88 17.65 18.79
C LYS A 226 -68.94 16.77 19.60
N LYS A 227 -69.48 15.93 20.49
CA LYS A 227 -68.69 14.97 21.28
C LYS A 227 -68.01 13.93 20.39
N ASP A 228 -68.73 13.38 19.43
CA ASP A 228 -68.20 12.41 18.46
C ASP A 228 -67.17 13.04 17.53
N LEU A 229 -67.40 14.28 17.07
CA LEU A 229 -66.45 15.06 16.27
C LEU A 229 -65.21 15.44 17.08
N SER A 230 -65.34 15.75 18.38
CA SER A 230 -64.18 15.97 19.26
C SER A 230 -63.38 14.68 19.48
N SER A 231 -64.06 13.53 19.60
CA SER A 231 -63.44 12.21 19.77
C SER A 231 -62.73 11.76 18.49
N SER A 232 -63.37 11.98 17.33
CA SER A 232 -62.79 11.74 16.00
C SER A 232 -61.61 12.66 15.72
N LYS A 233 -61.68 13.94 16.14
CA LYS A 233 -60.56 14.88 16.07
C LYS A 233 -59.39 14.41 16.94
N ASN A 234 -59.63 14.03 18.20
CA ASN A 234 -58.58 13.50 19.07
C ASN A 234 -57.94 12.22 18.48
N ALA A 235 -58.73 11.35 17.86
CA ALA A 235 -58.23 10.16 17.17
C ALA A 235 -57.46 10.48 15.87
N LEU A 236 -57.80 11.58 15.18
CA LEU A 236 -57.05 12.10 14.05
C LEU A 236 -55.72 12.70 14.50
N ASP A 237 -55.72 13.57 15.51
CA ASP A 237 -54.53 14.16 16.13
C ASP A 237 -53.57 13.06 16.64
N GLU A 238 -54.10 11.96 17.19
CA GLU A 238 -53.29 10.80 17.60
C GLU A 238 -52.69 10.06 16.39
N LYS A 239 -53.45 9.88 15.30
CA LYS A 239 -52.93 9.31 14.04
C LYS A 239 -51.85 10.20 13.41
N GLU A 240 -52.01 11.52 13.44
CA GLU A 240 -50.99 12.47 12.97
C GLU A 240 -49.71 12.40 13.83
N ARG A 241 -49.84 12.29 15.16
CA ARG A 241 -48.69 12.04 16.05
C ARG A 241 -47.98 10.73 15.72
N ARG A 242 -48.72 9.63 15.53
CA ARG A 242 -48.14 8.34 15.12
C ARG A 242 -47.46 8.41 13.74
N LEU A 243 -48.05 9.16 12.79
CA LEU A 243 -47.48 9.36 11.46
C LEU A 243 -46.19 10.22 11.51
N THR A 244 -46.18 11.30 12.29
CA THR A 244 -44.99 12.14 12.46
C THR A 244 -43.86 11.38 13.16
N GLN A 245 -44.16 10.57 14.18
CA GLN A 245 -43.19 9.66 14.79
C GLN A 245 -42.64 8.65 13.76
N SER A 246 -43.50 7.95 13.01
CA SER A 246 -43.07 6.99 12.00
C SER A 246 -42.24 7.65 10.89
N ASN A 247 -42.53 8.91 10.53
CA ASN A 247 -41.71 9.67 9.58
C ASN A 247 -40.32 10.02 10.15
N GLN A 248 -40.21 10.34 11.44
CA GLN A 248 -38.93 10.54 12.12
C GLN A 248 -38.11 9.24 12.19
N GLU A 249 -38.75 8.12 12.50
CA GLU A 249 -38.13 6.79 12.48
C GLU A 249 -37.64 6.41 11.07
N ASN A 250 -38.46 6.62 10.04
CA ASN A 250 -38.07 6.42 8.64
C ASN A 250 -36.90 7.33 8.21
N PHE A 251 -36.83 8.57 8.71
CA PHE A 251 -35.69 9.46 8.44
C PHE A 251 -34.40 8.95 9.11
N SER A 252 -34.49 8.49 10.36
CA SER A 252 -33.37 7.85 11.07
C SER A 252 -32.89 6.58 10.35
N LEU A 253 -33.81 5.70 9.95
CA LEU A 253 -33.50 4.49 9.19
C LEU A 253 -32.86 4.80 7.82
N LYS A 254 -33.31 5.84 7.11
CA LYS A 254 -32.65 6.30 5.87
C LYS A 254 -31.20 6.75 6.11
N GLN A 255 -30.93 7.49 7.20
CA GLN A 255 -29.55 7.86 7.55
C GLN A 255 -28.68 6.64 7.90
N GLN A 256 -29.23 5.66 8.63
CA GLN A 256 -28.52 4.42 8.94
C GLN A 256 -28.22 3.60 7.67
N PHE A 257 -29.19 3.47 6.76
CA PHE A 257 -29.01 2.80 5.48
C PHE A 257 -27.94 3.48 4.62
N GLN A 258 -27.94 4.82 4.55
CA GLN A 258 -26.90 5.56 3.83
C GLN A 258 -25.50 5.32 4.41
N LYS A 259 -25.35 5.35 5.73
CA LYS A 259 -24.08 5.04 6.41
C LYS A 259 -23.61 3.61 6.12
N ALA A 260 -24.51 2.62 6.22
CA ALA A 260 -24.20 1.23 5.92
C ALA A 260 -23.78 1.02 4.45
N ASN A 261 -24.39 1.78 3.52
CA ASN A 261 -24.02 1.73 2.11
C ASN A 261 -22.65 2.38 1.83
N GLU A 262 -22.31 3.48 2.50
CA GLU A 262 -20.97 4.08 2.44
C GLU A 262 -19.90 3.15 3.05
N GLU A 263 -20.23 2.45 4.14
CA GLU A 263 -19.35 1.45 4.76
C GLU A 263 -19.16 0.23 3.86
N ALA A 264 -20.23 -0.27 3.23
CA ALA A 264 -20.14 -1.34 2.22
C ALA A 264 -19.26 -0.93 1.03
N LYS A 265 -19.35 0.32 0.55
CA LYS A 265 -18.47 0.85 -0.51
C LYS A 265 -17.00 0.88 -0.09
N LYS A 266 -16.71 1.38 1.13
CA LYS A 266 -15.33 1.38 1.68
C LYS A 266 -14.78 -0.04 1.83
N ASN A 267 -15.60 -0.99 2.26
CA ASN A 267 -15.21 -2.41 2.36
C ASN A 267 -14.94 -3.02 0.98
N HIS A 268 -15.68 -2.63 -0.06
CA HIS A 268 -15.41 -3.05 -1.43
C HIS A 268 -14.08 -2.47 -1.95
N GLU A 269 -13.85 -1.16 -1.81
CA GLU A 269 -12.59 -0.49 -2.18
C GLU A 269 -11.39 -1.09 -1.43
N LEU A 270 -11.54 -1.42 -0.14
CA LEU A 270 -10.52 -2.09 0.66
C LEU A 270 -10.22 -3.51 0.15
N ASN A 271 -11.26 -4.28 -0.21
CA ASN A 271 -11.09 -5.62 -0.78
C ASN A 271 -10.40 -5.60 -2.15
N GLU A 272 -10.71 -4.62 -3.02
CA GLU A 272 -9.99 -4.43 -4.28
C GLU A 272 -8.51 -4.10 -4.04
N ALA A 273 -8.22 -3.20 -3.11
CA ALA A 273 -6.85 -2.84 -2.74
C ALA A 273 -6.06 -4.02 -2.14
N LEU A 274 -6.70 -4.83 -1.29
CA LEU A 274 -6.12 -6.07 -0.74
C LEU A 274 -5.84 -7.10 -1.84
N ASN A 275 -6.78 -7.31 -2.77
CA ASN A 275 -6.62 -8.25 -3.87
C ASN A 275 -5.48 -7.82 -4.81
N LYS A 276 -5.40 -6.53 -5.14
CA LYS A 276 -4.28 -5.98 -5.93
C LYS A 276 -2.94 -6.19 -5.22
N ARG A 277 -2.87 -5.91 -3.91
CA ARG A 277 -1.64 -6.12 -3.12
C ARG A 277 -1.26 -7.60 -3.01
N ALA A 278 -2.24 -8.51 -2.99
CA ALA A 278 -1.99 -9.95 -3.06
C ALA A 278 -1.39 -10.35 -4.42
N GLN A 279 -1.93 -9.86 -5.53
CA GLN A 279 -1.37 -10.08 -6.88
C GLN A 279 0.05 -9.54 -7.04
N GLU A 280 0.33 -8.34 -6.49
CA GLU A 280 1.68 -7.76 -6.47
C GLU A 280 2.67 -8.63 -5.65
N ALA A 281 2.22 -9.15 -4.50
CA ALA A 281 3.01 -10.07 -3.67
C ALA A 281 3.24 -11.43 -4.34
N GLU A 282 2.23 -12.00 -5.02
CA GLU A 282 2.38 -13.23 -5.80
C GLU A 282 3.37 -13.04 -6.96
N LYS A 283 3.29 -11.92 -7.68
CA LYS A 283 4.25 -11.60 -8.75
C LYS A 283 5.68 -11.55 -8.21
N SER A 284 5.91 -10.81 -7.12
CA SER A 284 7.22 -10.72 -6.46
C SER A 284 7.72 -12.09 -5.99
N LEU A 285 6.83 -12.95 -5.46
CA LEU A 285 7.18 -14.34 -5.11
C LEU A 285 7.52 -15.20 -6.33
N THR A 286 6.87 -15.01 -7.48
CA THR A 286 7.24 -15.72 -8.72
C THR A 286 8.59 -15.26 -9.28
N GLU A 287 8.88 -13.95 -9.20
CA GLU A 287 10.18 -13.39 -9.59
C GLU A 287 11.30 -13.95 -8.69
N ALA A 288 11.14 -13.89 -7.36
CA ALA A 288 12.09 -14.46 -6.41
C ALA A 288 12.26 -15.98 -6.56
N ARG A 289 11.20 -16.72 -6.91
CA ARG A 289 11.31 -18.16 -7.25
C ARG A 289 12.15 -18.39 -8.51
N GLY A 290 12.01 -17.54 -9.53
CA GLY A 290 12.83 -17.56 -10.74
C GLY A 290 14.31 -17.27 -10.47
N GLU A 291 14.60 -16.30 -9.60
CA GLU A 291 15.96 -16.04 -9.14
C GLU A 291 16.55 -17.24 -8.40
N ILE A 292 15.79 -17.85 -7.47
CA ILE A 292 16.21 -19.04 -6.73
C ILE A 292 16.48 -20.23 -7.68
N THR A 293 15.68 -20.44 -8.73
CA THR A 293 15.95 -21.52 -9.70
C THR A 293 17.18 -21.22 -10.55
N SER A 294 17.41 -19.96 -10.95
CA SER A 294 18.63 -19.54 -11.65
C SER A 294 19.88 -19.78 -10.78
N LEU A 295 19.86 -19.32 -9.53
CA LEU A 295 20.95 -19.51 -8.57
C LEU A 295 21.21 -21.00 -8.27
N LYS A 296 20.16 -21.84 -8.19
CA LYS A 296 20.32 -23.30 -8.08
C LYS A 296 21.02 -23.89 -9.29
N ASN A 297 20.64 -23.51 -10.51
CA ASN A 297 21.27 -24.01 -11.72
C ASN A 297 22.76 -23.61 -11.75
N GLN A 298 23.08 -22.36 -11.45
CA GLN A 298 24.47 -21.88 -11.33
C GLN A 298 25.25 -22.65 -10.26
N LEU A 299 24.65 -22.95 -9.10
CA LEU A 299 25.28 -23.77 -8.06
C LEU A 299 25.58 -25.19 -8.56
N THR A 300 24.63 -25.86 -9.22
CA THR A 300 24.86 -27.20 -9.77
C THR A 300 25.90 -27.21 -10.89
N GLU A 301 26.00 -26.14 -11.67
CA GLU A 301 27.05 -25.99 -12.68
C GLU A 301 28.43 -25.84 -12.01
N MET A 302 28.54 -24.96 -10.99
CA MET A 302 29.77 -24.83 -10.18
C MET A 302 30.16 -26.17 -9.54
N GLU A 303 29.25 -26.87 -8.87
CA GLU A 303 29.48 -28.21 -8.30
C GLU A 303 30.03 -29.20 -9.34
N SER A 304 29.47 -29.20 -10.56
CA SER A 304 29.96 -30.03 -11.67
C SER A 304 31.37 -29.64 -12.14
N THR A 305 31.73 -28.35 -12.08
CA THR A 305 33.08 -27.89 -12.42
C THR A 305 34.08 -28.22 -11.32
N THR A 306 33.69 -28.13 -10.04
CA THR A 306 34.50 -28.55 -8.89
C THR A 306 34.80 -30.04 -8.96
N LEU A 307 33.79 -30.90 -9.22
CA LEU A 307 34.00 -32.34 -9.42
C LEU A 307 35.00 -32.63 -10.54
N LYS A 308 34.87 -31.96 -11.70
CA LYS A 308 35.85 -32.09 -12.81
C LYS A 308 37.25 -31.60 -12.44
N GLN A 309 37.36 -30.58 -11.58
CA GLN A 309 38.64 -30.11 -11.05
C GLN A 309 39.24 -31.10 -10.06
N ASP A 310 38.44 -31.70 -9.18
CA ASP A 310 38.86 -32.74 -8.24
C ASP A 310 39.33 -34.00 -8.96
N ASP A 311 38.61 -34.45 -10.00
CA ASP A 311 39.05 -35.54 -10.89
C ASP A 311 40.40 -35.22 -11.55
N LYS A 312 40.57 -33.99 -12.05
CA LYS A 312 41.83 -33.54 -12.65
C LYS A 312 42.96 -33.47 -11.63
N ILE A 313 42.70 -32.99 -10.41
CA ILE A 313 43.66 -32.97 -9.29
C ILE A 313 44.02 -34.39 -8.88
N SER A 314 43.07 -35.31 -8.85
CA SER A 314 43.29 -36.73 -8.60
C SER A 314 44.21 -37.34 -9.65
N HIS A 315 43.93 -37.09 -10.94
CA HIS A 315 44.78 -37.57 -12.03
C HIS A 315 46.20 -36.98 -11.97
N LEU A 316 46.34 -35.67 -11.77
CA LEU A 316 47.64 -35.01 -11.60
C LEU A 316 48.40 -35.52 -10.36
N ARG A 317 47.71 -35.91 -9.28
CA ARG A 317 48.33 -36.59 -8.14
C ARG A 317 48.87 -37.95 -8.56
N THR A 318 48.08 -38.79 -9.24
CA THR A 318 48.55 -40.11 -9.72
C THR A 318 49.73 -40.01 -10.69
N GLU A 319 49.70 -39.04 -11.61
CA GLU A 319 50.80 -38.78 -12.54
C GLU A 319 52.06 -38.31 -11.80
N ASN A 320 51.94 -37.39 -10.84
CA ASN A 320 53.06 -36.93 -10.02
C ASN A 320 53.64 -38.08 -9.16
N THR A 321 52.81 -38.98 -8.63
CA THR A 321 53.29 -40.20 -7.95
C THR A 321 54.09 -41.10 -8.91
N SER A 322 53.57 -41.35 -10.11
CA SER A 322 54.28 -42.16 -11.12
C SER A 322 55.60 -41.49 -11.59
N LEU A 323 55.61 -40.17 -11.77
CA LEU A 323 56.82 -39.40 -12.09
C LEU A 323 57.83 -39.42 -10.94
N GLN A 324 57.40 -39.42 -9.68
CA GLN A 324 58.28 -39.59 -8.52
C GLN A 324 58.88 -41.00 -8.47
N GLU A 325 58.09 -42.05 -8.76
CA GLU A 325 58.58 -43.42 -8.90
C GLU A 325 59.61 -43.54 -10.04
N GLN A 326 59.28 -43.02 -11.23
CA GLN A 326 60.21 -42.98 -12.38
C GLN A 326 61.50 -42.22 -12.02
N LEU A 327 61.41 -41.05 -11.41
CA LEU A 327 62.56 -40.27 -10.98
C LEU A 327 63.41 -41.04 -9.95
N SER A 328 62.78 -41.77 -9.02
CA SER A 328 63.49 -42.61 -8.05
C SER A 328 64.23 -43.77 -8.73
N SER A 329 63.59 -44.43 -9.71
CA SER A 329 64.23 -45.50 -10.50
C SER A 329 65.36 -44.97 -11.38
N SER A 330 65.21 -43.78 -11.96
CA SER A 330 66.22 -43.12 -12.80
C SER A 330 67.42 -42.67 -11.96
N LYS A 331 67.19 -42.11 -10.77
CA LYS A 331 68.25 -41.81 -9.80
C LYS A 331 69.01 -43.06 -9.38
N LYS A 332 68.31 -44.15 -9.07
CA LYS A 332 68.95 -45.42 -8.73
C LYS A 332 69.78 -45.96 -9.91
N ALA A 333 69.25 -45.92 -11.13
CA ALA A 333 69.99 -46.31 -12.33
C ALA A 333 71.20 -45.40 -12.62
N GLN A 334 71.12 -44.11 -12.27
CA GLN A 334 72.24 -43.18 -12.32
C GLN A 334 73.30 -43.52 -11.26
N GLU A 335 72.92 -43.77 -10.00
CA GLU A 335 73.84 -44.22 -8.95
C GLU A 335 74.55 -45.53 -9.34
N GLU A 336 73.81 -46.52 -9.86
CA GLU A 336 74.38 -47.77 -10.40
C GLU A 336 75.33 -47.52 -11.60
N ALA A 337 75.08 -46.49 -12.42
CA ALA A 337 75.95 -46.13 -13.54
C ALA A 337 77.21 -45.36 -13.10
N GLU A 338 77.09 -44.48 -12.09
CA GLU A 338 78.20 -43.78 -11.46
C GLU A 338 79.12 -44.76 -10.71
N GLU A 339 78.56 -45.76 -10.02
CA GLU A 339 79.32 -46.84 -9.38
C GLU A 339 80.06 -47.70 -10.42
N ARG A 340 79.41 -48.04 -11.55
CA ARG A 340 80.09 -48.71 -12.68
C ARG A 340 81.20 -47.87 -13.30
N LEU A 341 80.99 -46.56 -13.47
CA LEU A 341 82.03 -45.65 -13.96
C LEU A 341 83.20 -45.54 -12.98
N PHE A 342 82.93 -45.52 -11.68
CA PHE A 342 83.96 -45.56 -10.65
C PHE A 342 84.78 -46.86 -10.73
N GLN A 343 84.11 -48.01 -10.83
CA GLN A 343 84.75 -49.31 -10.99
C GLN A 343 85.59 -49.38 -12.28
N MET A 344 85.04 -48.92 -13.42
CA MET A 344 85.76 -48.86 -14.69
C MET A 344 86.97 -47.91 -14.64
N ASN A 345 86.89 -46.80 -13.90
CA ASN A 345 88.03 -45.90 -13.69
C ASN A 345 89.11 -46.53 -12.79
N GLN A 346 88.75 -47.38 -11.83
CA GLN A 346 89.73 -48.21 -11.10
C GLN A 346 90.41 -49.22 -12.03
N GLU A 347 89.64 -49.91 -12.88
CA GLU A 347 90.20 -50.84 -13.88
C GLU A 347 91.13 -50.14 -14.88
N ILE A 348 90.73 -49.00 -15.44
CA ILE A 348 91.57 -48.17 -16.33
C ILE A 348 92.85 -47.73 -15.61
N SER A 349 92.77 -47.40 -14.32
CA SER A 349 93.95 -47.04 -13.51
C SER A 349 94.88 -48.24 -13.29
N SER A 350 94.31 -49.43 -13.03
CA SER A 350 95.07 -50.69 -12.92
C SER A 350 95.76 -51.05 -14.24
N LEU A 351 95.03 -50.98 -15.37
CA LEU A 351 95.55 -51.21 -16.71
C LEU A 351 96.64 -50.21 -17.09
N LYS A 352 96.53 -48.93 -16.71
CA LYS A 352 97.61 -47.94 -16.89
C LYS A 352 98.89 -48.31 -16.15
N VAL A 353 98.79 -48.81 -14.92
CA VAL A 353 99.95 -49.29 -14.13
C VAL A 353 100.56 -50.56 -14.74
N GLN A 354 99.74 -51.47 -15.28
CA GLN A 354 100.26 -52.61 -16.03
C GLN A 354 100.97 -52.16 -17.31
N LEU A 355 100.41 -51.18 -18.03
CA LEU A 355 100.95 -50.70 -19.30
C LEU A 355 102.24 -49.88 -19.13
N SER A 356 102.37 -49.10 -18.04
CA SER A 356 103.65 -48.44 -17.72
C SER A 356 104.74 -49.48 -17.42
N LYS A 357 104.40 -50.54 -16.68
CA LYS A 357 105.33 -51.62 -16.38
C LYS A 357 105.77 -52.39 -17.63
N THR A 358 104.87 -52.66 -18.57
CA THR A 358 105.26 -53.27 -19.86
C THR A 358 106.10 -52.35 -20.75
N ASN A 359 105.95 -51.03 -20.61
CA ASN A 359 106.83 -50.08 -21.30
C ASN A 359 108.24 -50.08 -20.68
N GLU A 360 108.35 -50.05 -19.34
CA GLU A 360 109.64 -50.21 -18.64
C GLU A 360 110.34 -51.52 -19.00
N GLU A 361 109.60 -52.63 -19.12
CA GLU A 361 110.13 -53.94 -19.56
C GLU A 361 110.57 -53.92 -21.04
N ASN A 362 109.85 -53.20 -21.92
CA ASN A 362 110.24 -53.04 -23.33
C ASN A 362 111.46 -52.13 -23.52
N ASP A 363 111.56 -51.01 -22.78
CA ASP A 363 112.69 -50.10 -22.84
C ASP A 363 113.98 -50.80 -22.37
N ALA A 364 113.91 -51.59 -21.29
CA ALA A 364 115.02 -52.41 -20.81
C ALA A 364 115.44 -53.51 -21.80
N LEU A 365 114.50 -54.09 -22.56
CA LEU A 365 114.81 -55.01 -23.67
C LEU A 365 115.49 -54.28 -24.83
N HIS A 366 115.04 -53.07 -25.17
CA HIS A 366 115.60 -52.29 -26.27
C HIS A 366 117.06 -51.88 -25.98
N GLU A 367 117.38 -51.50 -24.74
CA GLU A 367 118.75 -51.19 -24.31
C GLU A 367 119.67 -52.43 -24.39
N GLN A 368 119.18 -53.61 -24.00
CA GLN A 368 119.93 -54.87 -24.20
C GLN A 368 120.19 -55.22 -25.68
N PHE A 369 119.28 -54.86 -26.59
CA PHE A 369 119.48 -55.08 -28.02
C PHE A 369 120.57 -54.17 -28.59
N GLU A 370 120.58 -52.87 -28.22
CA GLU A 370 121.63 -51.95 -28.68
C GLU A 370 123.04 -52.36 -28.21
N ASP A 371 123.18 -52.75 -26.93
CA ASP A 371 124.48 -53.17 -26.39
C ASP A 371 125.03 -54.42 -27.09
N ARG A 372 124.14 -55.37 -27.43
CA ARG A 372 124.53 -56.57 -28.19
C ARG A 372 124.94 -56.24 -29.62
N GLU A 373 124.23 -55.30 -30.27
CA GLU A 373 124.57 -54.85 -31.64
C GLU A 373 125.92 -54.12 -31.69
N ARG A 374 126.26 -53.32 -30.65
CA ARG A 374 127.61 -52.74 -30.50
C ARG A 374 128.69 -53.82 -30.31
N GLN A 375 128.40 -54.86 -29.54
CA GLN A 375 129.33 -55.96 -29.28
C GLN A 375 129.61 -56.79 -30.55
N ASP A 376 128.58 -57.17 -31.29
CA ASP A 376 128.70 -57.93 -32.54
C ASP A 376 129.50 -57.13 -33.60
N LYS A 377 129.28 -55.82 -33.68
CA LYS A 377 130.00 -54.93 -34.61
C LYS A 377 131.51 -54.87 -34.33
N ALA A 378 131.90 -54.73 -33.06
CA ALA A 378 133.32 -54.76 -32.68
C ALA A 378 133.98 -56.11 -33.01
N GLN A 379 133.23 -57.21 -32.91
CA GLN A 379 133.71 -58.56 -33.21
C GLN A 379 133.92 -58.78 -34.74
N ILE A 380 133.08 -58.16 -35.58
CA ILE A 380 133.22 -58.15 -37.05
C ILE A 380 134.47 -57.37 -37.48
N ASP A 381 134.73 -56.19 -36.89
CA ASP A 381 135.89 -55.37 -37.21
C ASP A 381 137.21 -56.10 -36.89
N GLN A 382 137.26 -56.81 -35.76
CA GLN A 382 138.44 -57.60 -35.36
C GLN A 382 138.72 -58.77 -36.31
N LEU A 383 137.69 -59.53 -36.71
CA LEU A 383 137.82 -60.63 -37.69
C LEU A 383 138.25 -60.12 -39.07
N THR A 384 137.79 -58.95 -39.48
CA THR A 384 138.13 -58.33 -40.77
C THR A 384 139.62 -57.97 -40.86
N ALA A 385 140.22 -57.53 -39.75
CA ALA A 385 141.65 -57.28 -39.64
C ALA A 385 142.50 -58.57 -39.73
N GLU A 386 142.08 -59.65 -39.06
CA GLU A 386 142.78 -60.95 -39.12
C GLU A 386 142.75 -61.57 -40.52
N VAL A 387 141.60 -61.55 -41.20
CA VAL A 387 141.47 -62.04 -42.58
C VAL A 387 142.39 -61.28 -43.52
N SER A 388 142.51 -59.96 -43.35
CA SER A 388 143.40 -59.11 -44.16
C SER A 388 144.87 -59.47 -43.96
N SER A 389 145.29 -59.72 -42.71
CA SER A 389 146.65 -60.14 -42.35
C SER A 389 147.01 -61.52 -42.93
N LEU A 390 146.12 -62.50 -42.79
CA LEU A 390 146.31 -63.86 -43.32
C LEU A 390 146.41 -63.89 -44.85
N LYS A 391 145.62 -63.04 -45.53
CA LYS A 391 145.66 -62.91 -46.99
C LYS A 391 147.04 -62.45 -47.48
N GLN A 392 147.63 -61.46 -46.80
CA GLN A 392 148.96 -60.95 -47.16
C GLN A 392 150.11 -61.94 -46.85
N GLN A 393 149.95 -62.82 -45.85
CA GLN A 393 150.89 -63.92 -45.62
C GLN A 393 150.82 -64.98 -46.73
N LEU A 394 149.63 -65.25 -47.26
CA LEU A 394 149.41 -66.23 -48.33
C LEU A 394 150.03 -65.78 -49.66
N ASP A 395 149.85 -64.51 -50.05
CA ASP A 395 150.37 -63.97 -51.30
C ASP A 395 151.92 -64.02 -51.35
N ASN A 396 152.60 -63.74 -50.23
CA ASN A 396 154.06 -63.84 -50.13
C ASN A 396 154.57 -65.28 -50.35
N ALA A 397 153.89 -66.29 -49.79
CA ALA A 397 154.26 -67.70 -49.94
C ALA A 397 154.05 -68.22 -51.39
N ILE A 398 153.03 -67.69 -52.09
CA ILE A 398 152.76 -68.02 -53.49
C ILE A 398 153.88 -67.53 -54.41
N ASP A 399 154.44 -66.34 -54.17
CA ASP A 399 155.51 -65.79 -55.00
C ASP A 399 156.89 -66.42 -54.74
N GLU A 400 157.17 -66.91 -53.52
CA GLU A 400 158.33 -67.79 -53.28
C GLU A 400 158.20 -69.13 -54.01
N SER A 401 157.00 -69.73 -54.00
CA SER A 401 156.71 -70.99 -54.69
C SER A 401 156.93 -70.90 -56.21
N LYS A 402 156.49 -69.80 -56.85
CA LYS A 402 156.70 -69.56 -58.30
C LYS A 402 158.19 -69.46 -58.68
N ARG A 403 159.05 -68.94 -57.79
CA ARG A 403 160.51 -68.87 -58.04
C ARG A 403 161.16 -70.25 -58.00
N HIS A 404 160.70 -71.13 -57.10
CA HIS A 404 161.17 -72.52 -57.05
C HIS A 404 160.70 -73.36 -58.25
N ALA A 405 159.48 -73.15 -58.75
CA ALA A 405 158.97 -73.89 -59.90
C ALA A 405 159.81 -73.70 -61.17
N LYS A 406 160.18 -72.44 -61.49
CA LYS A 406 160.92 -72.11 -62.72
C LYS A 406 162.35 -72.66 -62.75
N MET A 407 162.96 -72.94 -61.59
CA MET A 407 164.30 -73.53 -61.52
C MET A 407 164.31 -75.04 -61.77
N ASN A 408 163.17 -75.72 -61.62
CA ASN A 408 163.03 -77.17 -61.86
C ASN A 408 162.65 -77.52 -63.31
N GLU A 409 161.98 -76.63 -64.04
CA GLU A 409 161.49 -76.92 -65.40
C GLU A 409 162.62 -77.09 -66.42
N ASP A 410 163.65 -76.25 -66.37
CA ASP A 410 164.78 -76.32 -67.30
C ASP A 410 165.74 -77.48 -66.99
N LEU A 411 165.73 -78.00 -65.76
CA LEU A 411 166.43 -79.25 -65.41
C LEU A 411 165.69 -80.50 -65.91
N GLN A 412 164.37 -80.42 -66.15
CA GLN A 412 163.55 -81.58 -66.50
C GLN A 412 163.40 -81.81 -68.02
N LYS A 413 163.85 -80.89 -68.88
CA LYS A 413 163.86 -81.06 -70.34
C LYS A 413 165.04 -81.87 -70.90
N ALA A 414 165.97 -82.30 -70.06
CA ALA A 414 167.19 -83.00 -70.48
C ALA A 414 167.29 -84.48 -70.04
N SER A 415 166.35 -85.01 -69.23
CA SER A 415 166.44 -86.36 -68.68
C SER A 415 165.20 -87.23 -68.98
N ASP A 416 165.42 -88.15 -69.93
CA ASP A 416 164.87 -89.51 -69.94
C ASP A 416 163.44 -89.78 -70.44
N GLN A 417 163.32 -89.84 -71.78
CA GLN A 417 162.74 -91.02 -72.43
C GLN A 417 163.61 -91.44 -73.63
N ASN A 418 164.68 -92.19 -73.38
CA ASN A 418 165.39 -92.89 -74.44
C ASN A 418 165.89 -94.26 -73.97
N ARG A 419 165.30 -95.35 -74.50
CA ARG A 419 165.87 -96.70 -74.36
C ARG A 419 165.54 -97.62 -75.53
N ALA A 420 166.26 -97.46 -76.63
CA ALA A 420 166.67 -98.55 -77.50
C ALA A 420 167.97 -98.15 -78.24
N SER A 421 169.06 -98.91 -78.07
CA SER A 421 170.44 -98.69 -78.60
C SER A 421 171.15 -97.37 -78.18
N SER A 422 172.45 -97.29 -77.84
CA SER A 422 173.53 -98.31 -77.77
C SER A 422 174.75 -97.84 -76.92
N THR A 423 175.19 -98.66 -75.95
CA THR A 423 176.58 -98.74 -75.39
C THR A 423 177.15 -97.44 -74.69
N PRO A 424 178.38 -97.41 -74.10
CA PRO A 424 178.51 -97.61 -72.65
C PRO A 424 179.40 -96.60 -71.88
N SER A 425 179.42 -96.74 -70.54
CA SER A 425 180.46 -96.22 -69.60
C SER A 425 180.34 -94.75 -69.15
N PRO A 426 181.09 -94.28 -68.13
CA PRO A 426 181.22 -94.85 -66.78
C PRO A 426 180.84 -93.77 -65.69
N PRO A 427 181.59 -93.46 -64.60
CA PRO A 427 180.96 -93.58 -63.26
C PRO A 427 181.17 -92.37 -62.30
N ARG A 428 180.77 -92.57 -61.03
CA ARG A 428 181.36 -91.99 -59.79
C ARG A 428 181.05 -90.53 -59.38
N ARG A 429 180.53 -90.45 -58.14
CA ARG A 429 181.01 -89.69 -56.96
C ARG A 429 181.22 -88.16 -57.04
N GLY A 430 180.48 -87.45 -56.19
CA GLY A 430 180.91 -86.24 -55.46
C GLY A 430 180.95 -84.95 -56.30
N LEU A 431 181.19 -83.76 -55.72
CA LEU A 431 181.25 -83.35 -54.30
C LEU A 431 181.20 -81.80 -54.23
N PHE A 432 180.84 -81.24 -53.07
CA PHE A 432 181.07 -79.84 -52.59
C PHE A 432 180.22 -78.62 -53.06
N ARG A 433 179.54 -78.01 -52.05
CA ARG A 433 179.44 -76.56 -51.64
C ARG A 433 178.98 -75.48 -52.66
N SER A 434 178.36 -74.35 -52.27
CA SER A 434 177.73 -73.82 -51.01
C SER A 434 176.84 -72.59 -51.38
N SER A 435 176.29 -71.68 -50.53
CA SER A 435 176.45 -71.35 -49.08
C SER A 435 175.31 -70.39 -48.62
N SER A 436 175.03 -70.33 -47.30
CA SER A 436 174.36 -69.21 -46.56
C SER A 436 172.91 -68.79 -46.94
N SER A 437 172.05 -68.24 -46.08
CA SER A 437 171.97 -68.15 -44.60
C SER A 437 170.53 -67.76 -44.17
N ARG A 438 170.14 -68.20 -42.96
CA ARG A 438 169.16 -67.67 -41.96
C ARG A 438 168.59 -66.22 -42.11
N PRO A 439 167.54 -65.78 -41.34
CA PRO A 439 166.84 -66.46 -40.20
C PRO A 439 165.29 -66.23 -39.97
N LEU A 440 164.65 -67.13 -39.20
CA LEU A 440 163.65 -66.89 -38.09
C LEU A 440 162.31 -66.12 -38.40
N ARG A 441 161.15 -66.33 -37.74
CA ARG A 441 160.78 -67.14 -36.55
C ARG A 441 159.26 -67.42 -36.45
N THR A 442 158.92 -68.39 -35.59
CA THR A 442 157.65 -68.55 -34.82
C THR A 442 156.30 -68.51 -35.55
N SER A 443 155.82 -69.70 -35.94
CA SER A 443 154.41 -70.12 -35.86
C SER A 443 154.34 -71.65 -35.93
N ARG A 444 153.62 -72.29 -35.01
CA ARG A 444 153.11 -73.68 -35.04
C ARG A 444 152.24 -73.89 -33.77
N GLU A 445 150.96 -74.24 -33.92
CA GLU A 445 150.40 -75.59 -33.73
C GLU A 445 150.25 -75.99 -32.22
N HIS A 446 149.23 -76.74 -31.76
CA HIS A 446 148.24 -77.57 -32.43
C HIS A 446 147.04 -77.93 -31.49
N PHE A 447 145.95 -78.45 -32.07
CA PHE A 447 145.25 -79.72 -31.73
C PHE A 447 145.43 -80.35 -30.32
N GLN A 448 144.47 -81.04 -29.68
CA GLN A 448 143.04 -81.36 -29.92
C GLN A 448 142.51 -82.24 -28.74
N THR A 449 141.19 -82.42 -28.59
CA THR A 449 140.49 -83.55 -27.89
C THR A 449 140.75 -83.75 -26.37
N ARG A 450 139.73 -83.90 -25.49
CA ARG A 450 138.82 -85.06 -25.39
C ARG A 450 137.60 -84.81 -24.45
N ARG A 451 136.49 -85.49 -24.78
CA ARG A 451 135.30 -85.85 -23.95
C ARG A 451 135.56 -87.22 -23.22
N PRO A 452 134.62 -87.95 -22.54
CA PRO A 452 133.27 -87.67 -21.96
C PRO A 452 132.95 -88.34 -20.56
N ARG A 453 131.68 -88.18 -20.06
CA ARG A 453 130.82 -89.19 -19.34
C ARG A 453 131.24 -89.67 -17.91
N THR A 454 130.40 -90.23 -17.00
CA THR A 454 129.05 -90.88 -17.01
C THR A 454 128.21 -90.65 -15.71
N SER A 455 126.88 -90.88 -15.79
CA SER A 455 125.89 -91.40 -14.79
C SER A 455 126.01 -91.23 -13.25
N SER A 456 124.90 -90.89 -12.58
CA SER A 456 124.03 -91.84 -11.81
C SER A 456 122.92 -91.13 -10.99
N SER A 457 122.00 -91.90 -10.38
CA SER A 457 120.69 -91.45 -9.85
C SER A 457 120.61 -91.30 -8.33
N ARG A 458 119.68 -90.47 -7.79
CA ARG A 458 118.53 -90.93 -6.96
C ARG A 458 117.58 -89.83 -6.42
N ARG A 459 116.36 -90.26 -6.11
CA ARG A 459 115.20 -89.56 -5.49
C ARG A 459 115.52 -88.84 -4.16
N ARG A 460 114.66 -87.87 -3.79
CA ARG A 460 113.73 -87.98 -2.64
C ARG A 460 112.52 -87.02 -2.71
N LEU A 461 111.44 -87.47 -2.06
CA LEU A 461 110.14 -86.86 -1.72
C LEU A 461 110.11 -86.77 -0.15
N PRO A 462 109.06 -86.32 0.59
CA PRO A 462 107.62 -86.36 0.23
C PRO A 462 106.67 -85.24 0.70
N ASN A 463 105.45 -85.34 0.16
CA ASN A 463 104.11 -84.93 0.65
C ASN A 463 103.95 -83.58 1.35
#